data_AF-A0A8S9QPJ9-F1
#
_entry.id   AF-A0A8S9QPJ9-F1
#
_cell.length_a   1.000
_cell.length_b   1.000
_cell.length_c   1.000
_cell.angle_alpha   90.00
_cell.angle_beta   90.00
_cell.angle_gamma   90.00
#
_symmetry.space_group_name_H-M   'P 1'
#
loop_
_entity.id
_entity.type
_entity.pdbx_description
1 polymer ?
#
loop_
_entity_poly.entity_id
_entity_poly.type
_entity_poly.pdbx_seq_one_letter_code
_entity_poly.pdbx_strand_id
1 'polypeptide(L)' 'MDMQGDIERLMFFEHARKAAEATYIKNPLDGDNLLRWGGALLELSQFQNPTASKQMLLGGDSD' A
#
# COMPACT_ATOMS: atom_id res chain seq x y z
N MET A 1 -6.57 -6.30 17.05
CA MET A 1 -5.76 -6.06 15.84
C MET A 1 -4.94 -7.31 15.64
N ASP A 2 -5.32 -8.14 14.68
CA ASP A 2 -4.55 -9.34 14.34
C ASP A 2 -3.37 -8.91 13.48
N MET A 3 -2.33 -8.43 14.17
CA MET A 3 -1.12 -7.84 13.57
C MET A 3 -0.46 -8.78 12.55
N GLN A 4 -0.57 -10.10 12.71
CA GLN A 4 -0.13 -11.08 11.72
C GLN A 4 -0.91 -11.00 10.40
N GLY A 5 -2.25 -10.94 10.47
CA GLY A 5 -3.10 -10.84 9.28
C GLY A 5 -2.88 -9.55 8.51
N ASP A 6 -2.65 -8.44 9.24
CA ASP A 6 -2.33 -7.15 8.63
C ASP A 6 -0.97 -7.17 7.90
N ILE A 7 0.05 -7.84 8.47
CA ILE A 7 1.37 -8.00 7.83
C ILE A 7 1.27 -8.89 6.58
N GLU A 8 0.56 -10.02 6.65
CA GLU A 8 0.37 -10.90 5.49
C GLU A 8 -0.35 -10.18 4.35
N ARG A 9 -1.37 -9.38 4.69
CA ARG A 9 -2.13 -8.56 3.75
C ARG A 9 -1.27 -7.47 3.11
N LEU A 10 -0.44 -6.79 3.90
CA LEU A 10 0.53 -5.81 3.40
C LEU A 10 1.52 -6.45 2.40
N MET A 11 2.10 -7.59 2.76
CA MET A 11 3.06 -8.31 1.92
C MET A 11 2.42 -8.79 0.61
N PHE A 12 1.16 -9.25 0.66
CA PHE A 12 0.41 -9.64 -0.52
C PHE A 12 0.23 -8.47 -1.50
N PHE A 13 -0.20 -7.31 -1.01
CA PHE A 13 -0.42 -6.14 -1.86
C PHE A 13 0.89 -5.52 -2.38
N GLU A 14 1.98 -5.54 -1.61
CA GLU A 14 3.31 -5.16 -2.09
C GLU A 14 3.80 -6.06 -3.23
N HIS A 15 3.59 -7.37 -3.11
CA HIS A 15 3.92 -8.30 -4.18
C HIS A 15 3.07 -8.03 -5.43
N ALA A 16 1.77 -7.80 -5.26
CA ALA A 16 0.87 -7.45 -6.36
C ALA A 16 1.29 -6.15 -7.06
N ARG A 17 1.72 -5.12 -6.30
CA ARG A 17 2.24 -3.86 -6.81
C ARG A 17 3.49 -4.08 -7.68
N LYS A 18 4.48 -4.83 -7.17
CA LYS A 18 5.73 -5.13 -7.91
C LYS A 18 5.49 -5.96 -9.16
N ALA A 19 4.62 -6.96 -9.09
CA ALA A 19 4.24 -7.76 -10.24
C ALA A 19 3.55 -6.90 -11.31
N ALA A 20 2.64 -6.01 -10.90
CA ALA A 20 1.95 -5.12 -11.81
C ALA A 20 2.89 -4.09 -12.45
N GLU A 21 3.86 -3.57 -11.69
CA GLU A 21 4.90 -2.67 -12.19
C GLU A 21 5.78 -3.37 -13.26
N ALA A 22 6.19 -4.61 -13.01
CA ALA A 22 6.96 -5.40 -13.97
C ALA A 22 6.17 -5.70 -15.26
N THR A 23 4.86 -5.94 -15.15
CA THR A 23 3.98 -6.12 -16.31
C THR A 23 3.74 -4.81 -17.06
N TYR A 24 3.60 -3.68 -16.36
CA TYR A 24 3.40 -2.36 -16.96
C TYR A 24 4.59 -1.96 -17.84
N ILE A 25 5.83 -2.25 -17.41
CA ILE A 25 7.03 -2.02 -18.23
C ILE A 25 6.96 -2.77 -19.58
N LYS A 26 6.36 -3.96 -19.59
CA LYS A 26 6.22 -4.79 -20.81
C LYS A 26 5.02 -4.39 -21.66
N ASN A 27 3.91 -4.03 -21.02
CA ASN A 27 2.68 -3.62 -21.69
C ASN A 27 1.97 -2.50 -20.90
N PRO A 28 2.25 -1.24 -21.24
CA PRO A 28 1.70 -0.10 -20.50
C PRO A 28 0.21 0.15 -20.79
N LEU A 29 -0.36 -0.50 -21.82
CA LEU A 29 -1.77 -0.37 -22.21
C LEU A 29 -2.63 -1.53 -21.69
N ASP A 30 -2.07 -2.42 -20.87
CA ASP A 30 -2.81 -3.48 -20.21
C ASP A 30 -3.73 -2.91 -19.13
N GLY A 31 -4.99 -2.71 -19.49
CA GLY A 31 -6.02 -2.15 -18.60
C GLY A 31 -6.28 -3.01 -17.36
N ASP A 32 -6.20 -4.33 -17.48
CA ASP A 32 -6.41 -5.26 -16.36
C ASP A 32 -5.24 -5.16 -15.38
N ASN A 33 -4.01 -5.08 -15.88
CA ASN A 33 -2.83 -4.86 -15.06
C ASN A 33 -2.87 -3.50 -14.36
N LEU A 34 -3.27 -2.43 -15.06
CA LEU A 34 -3.42 -1.09 -14.48
C LEU A 34 -4.49 -1.05 -13.38
N LEU A 35 -5.64 -1.71 -13.59
CA LEU A 35 -6.69 -1.81 -12.58
C LEU A 35 -6.19 -2.54 -11.33
N ARG A 36 -5.48 -3.66 -11.53
CA ARG A 36 -4.86 -4.42 -10.43
C ARG A 36 -3.80 -3.61 -9.69
N TRP A 37 -2.99 -2.84 -10.42
CA TRP A 37 -1.98 -1.97 -9.84
C TRP A 37 -2.61 -0.89 -8.95
N GLY A 38 -3.64 -0.22 -9.47
CA GLY A 38 -4.39 0.81 -8.72
C GLY A 38 -5.05 0.25 -7.46
N GLY A 39 -5.66 -0.93 -7.54
CA GLY A 39 -6.25 -1.61 -6.37
C GLY A 39 -5.22 -1.96 -5.30
N ALA A 40 -4.06 -2.49 -5.70
CA ALA A 40 -2.97 -2.79 -4.77
C ALA A 40 -2.44 -1.52 -4.08
N LEU A 41 -2.27 -0.41 -4.81
CA LEU A 41 -1.84 0.86 -4.25
C LEU A 41 -2.87 1.44 -3.27
N LEU A 42 -4.16 1.32 -3.58
CA LEU A 42 -5.24 1.77 -2.69
C LEU A 42 -5.25 0.99 -1.39
N GLU A 43 -5.12 -0.34 -1.44
CA GLU A 43 -5.04 -1.17 -0.23
C GLU A 43 -3.78 -0.86 0.59
N LEU A 44 -2.61 -0.70 -0.04
CA LEU A 44 -1.39 -0.29 0.65
C LEU A 44 -1.52 1.08 1.33
N SER A 45 -2.25 2.02 0.71
CA SER A 45 -2.48 3.34 1.29
C SER A 45 -3.27 3.29 2.61
N GLN A 46 -4.09 2.25 2.83
CA GLN A 46 -4.86 2.10 4.07
C GLN A 46 -3.98 1.71 5.27
N PHE A 47 -2.79 1.14 5.03
CA PHE A 47 -1.84 0.80 6.08
C PHE A 47 -0.98 1.99 6.52
N GLN A 48 -0.97 3.09 5.76
CA GLN A 48 -0.41 4.36 6.21
C GLN A 48 -1.30 4.89 7.33
N ASN A 49 -0.87 4.78 8.58
CA ASN A 49 -1.68 5.17 9.72
C ASN A 49 -1.74 6.71 9.84
N PRO A 50 -2.84 7.37 9.45
CA PRO A 50 -2.90 8.84 9.46
C PRO A 50 -2.80 9.41 10.87
N THR A 51 -3.12 8.62 11.90
CA THR A 51 -3.03 9.01 13.31
C THR A 51 -1.58 9.06 13.79
N ALA A 52 -0.74 8.09 13.39
CA ALA A 52 0.68 8.11 13.67
C ALA A 52 1.40 9.24 12.91
N SER A 53 1.04 9.47 11.65
CA SER A 53 1.55 10.60 10.87
C SER A 53 1.13 11.95 11.46
N LYS A 54 -0.10 12.08 11.98
CA LYS A 54 -0.54 13.29 12.70
C LYS A 54 0.24 13.50 14.00
N GLN A 55 0.51 12.45 14.77
CA GLN A 55 1.33 12.54 15.99
C GLN A 55 2.78 12.95 15.68
N MET A 56 3.37 12.48 14.57
CA MET A 56 4.68 12.94 14.13
C MET A 56 4.68 14.40 13.63
N LEU A 57 3.58 14.86 13.03
CA LEU A 57 3.44 16.25 12.55
C LEU A 57 3.10 17.24 13.66
N LEU A 58 2.41 16.82 14.72
CA LEU A 58 1.99 17.69 15.83
C LEU A 58 3.07 17.91 16.89
N GLY A 59 4.23 17.28 16.74
CA GLY A 59 5.30 17.34 17.75
C GLY A 59 4.92 16.53 18.97
N GLY A 60 5.79 15.62 19.38
CA GLY A 60 5.68 14.99 20.69
C GLY A 60 5.94 16.03 21.77
N ASP A 61 4.93 16.81 22.12
CA ASP A 61 4.89 17.65 23.31
C ASP A 61 3.55 17.40 24.00
N SER A 62 3.52 16.37 24.84
CA SER A 62 2.54 16.24 25.90
C SER A 62 3.25 15.53 27.04
N ASP A 63 3.79 16.39 27.92
CA ASP A 63 4.22 16.11 29.30
C ASP A 63 3.18 15.29 30.08
#